data_AF-A0A125QRJ0-F1
#
_entry.id   AF-A0A125QRJ0-F1
#
_cell.length_a   1.000
_cell.length_b   1.000
_cell.length_c   1.000
_cell.angle_alpha   90.00
_cell.angle_beta   90.00
_cell.angle_gamma   90.00
#
_symmetry.space_group_name_H-M   'P 1'
#
loop_
_entity.id
_entity.type
_entity.pdbx_description
1 polymer ?
#
loop_
_entity_poly.entity_id
_entity_poly.type
_entity_poly.pdbx_seq_one_letter_code
_entity_poly.pdbx_strand_id
1 'polypeptide(L)'
;MIKLIALYKQPENKEEFDEHYFNVHGPLTEKIPGLQKMEVTKIIGTPMGKDSEYHILCEMYYENHDALQKGMSSPEGKASGKDLMGFAGKLVTMMIGEEMK
;
A
#
# COMPACT_ATOMS: atom_id res chain seq x y z
N MET A 1 -6.68 15.52 3.20
CA MET A 1 -6.43 15.00 1.82
C MET A 1 -7.08 13.63 1.67
N ILE A 2 -7.29 13.14 0.44
CA ILE A 2 -7.76 11.76 0.23
C ILE A 2 -6.55 10.84 0.20
N LYS A 3 -6.64 9.70 0.88
CA LYS A 3 -5.62 8.65 0.81
C LYS A 3 -6.20 7.27 0.55
N LEU A 4 -5.47 6.49 -0.23
CA LEU A 4 -5.64 5.04 -0.31
C LEU A 4 -4.68 4.41 0.70
N ILE A 5 -5.19 3.49 1.49
CA ILE A 5 -4.45 2.84 2.58
C ILE A 5 -4.37 1.35 2.24
N ALA A 6 -3.17 0.80 2.21
CA ALA A 6 -2.91 -0.63 2.10
C ALA A 6 -2.23 -1.12 3.38
N LEU A 7 -2.92 -1.97 4.14
CA LEU A 7 -2.42 -2.54 5.38
C LEU A 7 -2.20 -4.04 5.19
N TYR A 8 -0.96 -4.49 5.36
CA TYR A 8 -0.53 -5.86 5.10
C TYR A 8 -0.35 -6.62 6.40
N LYS A 9 -0.97 -7.80 6.50
CA LYS A 9 -0.70 -8.76 7.57
C LYS A 9 0.69 -9.38 7.44
N GLN A 10 1.17 -10.02 8.51
CA GLN A 10 2.42 -10.78 8.49
C GLN A 10 2.42 -11.83 7.36
N PRO A 11 3.37 -11.77 6.42
CA PRO A 11 3.55 -12.83 5.43
C PRO A 11 4.22 -14.05 6.07
N GLU A 12 4.05 -15.23 5.45
CA GLU A 12 4.76 -16.45 5.86
C GLU A 12 6.28 -16.30 5.67
N ASN A 13 6.69 -15.68 4.55
CA ASN A 13 8.08 -15.35 4.25
C ASN A 13 8.27 -13.82 4.16
N LYS A 14 8.88 -13.23 5.20
CA LYS A 14 9.08 -11.76 5.28
C LYS A 14 10.13 -11.26 4.29
N GLU A 15 11.17 -12.04 4.04
CA GLU A 15 12.28 -11.62 3.18
C GLU A 15 11.82 -11.54 1.72
N GLU A 16 11.15 -12.59 1.24
CA GLU A 16 10.59 -12.63 -0.12
C GLU A 16 9.49 -11.56 -0.30
N PHE A 17 8.65 -11.36 0.72
CA PHE A 17 7.66 -10.29 0.69
C PHE A 17 8.32 -8.91 0.61
N ASP A 18 9.32 -8.62 1.44
CA ASP A 18 10.02 -7.34 1.45
C ASP A 18 10.74 -7.10 0.11
N GLU A 19 11.42 -8.11 -0.43
CA GLU A 19 12.11 -8.02 -1.71
C GLU A 19 11.13 -7.65 -2.84
N HIS A 20 10.00 -8.38 -2.94
CA HIS A 20 8.99 -8.08 -3.95
C HIS A 20 8.33 -6.72 -3.71
N TYR A 21 8.01 -6.41 -2.45
CA TYR A 21 7.34 -5.16 -2.09
C TYR A 21 8.19 -3.94 -2.47
N PHE A 22 9.46 -3.91 -2.07
CA PHE A 22 10.32 -2.73 -2.28
C PHE A 22 10.92 -2.66 -3.69
N ASN A 23 11.18 -3.78 -4.35
CA ASN A 23 11.82 -3.78 -5.67
C ASN A 23 10.84 -3.84 -6.85
N VAL A 24 9.60 -4.30 -6.62
CA VAL A 24 8.60 -4.47 -7.69
C VAL A 24 7.35 -3.64 -7.38
N HIS A 25 6.67 -3.92 -6.27
CA HIS A 25 5.35 -3.35 -6.00
C HIS A 25 5.38 -1.83 -5.74
N GLY A 26 6.33 -1.37 -4.91
CA GLY A 26 6.54 0.04 -4.58
C GLY A 26 6.79 0.89 -5.84
N PRO A 27 7.79 0.55 -6.68
CA PRO A 27 8.06 1.27 -7.92
C PRO A 27 6.91 1.26 -8.94
N LEU A 28 6.05 0.23 -8.94
CA LEU A 28 4.83 0.23 -9.75
C LEU A 28 3.80 1.23 -9.21
N THR A 29 3.65 1.29 -7.90
CA THR A 29 2.70 2.18 -7.21
C THR A 29 3.11 3.65 -7.33
N GLU A 30 4.40 3.96 -7.26
CA GLU A 30 4.93 5.32 -7.45
C GLU A 30 4.63 5.91 -8.83
N LYS A 31 4.39 5.06 -9.84
CA LYS A 31 4.08 5.49 -11.21
C LYS A 31 2.60 5.84 -11.41
N ILE A 32 1.74 5.64 -10.40
CA ILE A 32 0.31 5.89 -10.53
C ILE A 32 0.06 7.39 -10.75
N PRO A 33 -0.61 7.79 -11.84
CA PRO A 33 -0.89 9.20 -12.10
C PRO A 33 -1.81 9.78 -11.02
N GLY A 34 -1.51 11.01 -10.60
CA GLY A 34 -2.24 11.72 -9.55
C GLY A 34 -1.76 11.43 -8.12
N LEU A 35 -0.89 10.44 -7.93
CA LEU A 35 -0.25 10.18 -6.64
C LEU A 35 0.64 11.38 -6.26
N GLN A 36 0.35 11.98 -5.11
CA GLN A 36 1.09 13.14 -4.59
C GLN A 36 2.21 12.72 -3.64
N LYS A 37 1.96 11.66 -2.87
CA LYS A 37 2.89 11.15 -1.84
C LYS A 37 2.59 9.69 -1.59
N MET A 38 3.64 8.91 -1.36
CA MET A 38 3.54 7.54 -0.86
C MET A 38 4.38 7.42 0.40
N GLU A 39 3.76 6.97 1.49
CA GLU A 39 4.45 6.69 2.75
C GLU A 39 4.34 5.21 3.06
N VAL A 40 5.49 4.58 3.29
CA VAL A 40 5.58 3.17 3.65
C VAL A 40 6.14 3.06 5.05
N THR A 41 5.39 2.44 5.94
CA THR A 41 5.76 2.21 7.33
C THR A 41 5.87 0.71 7.58
N LYS A 42 7.06 0.26 7.98
CA LYS A 42 7.26 -1.10 8.48
C LYS A 42 6.83 -1.18 9.94
N ILE A 43 5.93 -2.10 10.26
CA ILE A 43 5.40 -2.28 11.60
C ILE A 43 6.29 -3.27 12.36
N ILE A 44 7.03 -2.76 13.34
CA ILE A 44 8.07 -3.52 14.06
C ILE A 44 7.60 -4.20 15.35
N GLY A 45 6.32 -4.06 15.71
CA GLY A 45 5.76 -4.64 16.93
C GLY A 45 4.60 -3.82 17.50
N THR A 46 4.20 -4.15 18.71
CA THR A 46 3.14 -3.47 19.46
C THR A 46 3.70 -2.81 20.72
N PRO A 47 3.02 -1.81 21.31
CA PRO A 47 3.44 -1.20 22.58
C PRO A 47 3.58 -2.19 23.75
N MET A 48 2.94 -3.36 23.65
CA MET A 48 3.03 -4.43 24.66
C MET A 48 4.25 -5.34 24.47
N GLY A 49 5.17 -5.00 23.56
CA GLY A 49 6.38 -5.79 23.28
C GLY A 49 6.13 -7.09 22.54
N LYS A 50 4.93 -7.25 21.95
CA LYS A 50 4.55 -8.43 21.14
C LYS A 50 4.66 -8.12 19.66
N ASP A 51 4.77 -9.17 18.85
CA ASP A 51 4.65 -9.09 17.40
C ASP A 51 3.29 -8.49 17.00
N SER A 52 3.33 -7.68 15.95
CA SER A 52 2.14 -7.09 15.35
C SER A 52 1.51 -8.09 14.37
N GLU A 53 0.17 -8.10 14.26
CA GLU A 53 -0.55 -8.80 13.19
C GLU A 53 -0.19 -8.22 11.80
N TYR A 54 0.24 -6.96 11.76
CA TYR A 54 0.58 -6.21 10.56
C TYR A 54 2.08 -6.08 10.38
N HIS A 55 2.51 -6.06 9.13
CA HIS A 55 3.91 -5.98 8.70
C HIS A 55 4.23 -4.67 7.99
N ILE A 56 3.38 -4.22 7.07
CA ILE A 56 3.53 -2.95 6.35
C ILE A 56 2.20 -2.17 6.34
N LEU A 57 2.31 -0.85 6.51
CA LEU A 57 1.28 0.12 6.18
C LEU A 57 1.80 0.97 5.01
N CYS A 58 1.00 1.10 3.95
CA CYS A 58 1.25 2.02 2.84
C CYS A 58 0.12 3.04 2.75
N GLU A 59 0.47 4.31 2.69
CA GLU A 59 -0.46 5.43 2.57
C GLU A 59 -0.13 6.20 1.30
N MET A 60 -1.09 6.23 0.38
CA MET A 60 -0.97 6.84 -0.94
C MET A 60 -1.91 8.03 -1.01
N TYR A 61 -1.34 9.23 -1.09
CA TYR A 61 -2.07 10.49 -1.00
C TYR A 61 -2.42 11.02 -2.38
N TYR A 62 -3.65 11.50 -2.49
CA TYR A 62 -4.21 12.10 -3.69
C TYR A 62 -4.86 13.44 -3.33
N GLU A 63 -4.90 14.35 -4.30
CA GLU A 63 -5.50 15.67 -4.13
C GLU A 63 -6.98 15.58 -3.73
N ASN A 64 -7.73 14.71 -4.39
CA ASN A 64 -9.16 14.50 -4.16
C ASN A 64 -9.59 13.09 -4.63
N HIS A 65 -10.87 12.76 -4.45
CA HIS A 65 -11.40 11.44 -4.78
C HIS A 65 -11.39 11.16 -6.30
N ASP A 66 -11.57 12.17 -7.15
CA ASP A 66 -11.53 12.01 -8.61
C ASP A 66 -10.10 11.67 -9.09
N ALA A 67 -9.08 12.32 -8.53
CA ALA A 67 -7.68 12.01 -8.80
C ALA A 67 -7.34 10.56 -8.41
N LEU A 68 -7.80 10.10 -7.24
CA LEU A 68 -7.66 8.71 -6.81
C LEU A 68 -8.30 7.74 -7.81
N GLN A 69 -9.56 7.96 -8.18
CA GLN A 69 -10.29 7.06 -9.08
C GLN A 69 -9.64 7.00 -10.48
N LYS A 70 -9.18 8.13 -11.00
CA LYS A 70 -8.44 8.21 -12.26
C LYS A 70 -7.11 7.47 -12.18
N GLY A 71 -6.35 7.65 -11.09
CA GLY A 71 -5.12 6.94 -10.83
C GLY A 71 -5.31 5.43 -10.79
N MET A 72 -6.30 4.94 -10.02
CA MET A 72 -6.62 3.51 -9.93
C MET A 72 -7.09 2.91 -11.26
N SER A 73 -7.77 3.71 -12.10
CA SER A 73 -8.27 3.25 -13.41
C SER A 73 -7.21 3.28 -14.52
N SER A 74 -6.06 3.90 -14.27
CA SER A 74 -4.97 4.03 -15.25
C SER A 74 -4.28 2.69 -15.54
N PRO A 75 -3.49 2.60 -16.62
CA PRO A 75 -2.65 1.42 -16.88
C PRO A 75 -1.71 1.09 -15.71
N GLU A 76 -1.11 2.09 -15.09
CA GLU A 76 -0.19 1.95 -13.94
C GLU A 76 -0.94 1.49 -12.69
N GLY A 77 -2.12 2.07 -12.40
CA GLY A 77 -2.97 1.64 -11.28
C GLY A 77 -3.42 0.19 -11.42
N LYS A 78 -3.80 -0.23 -12.63
CA LYS A 78 -4.14 -1.63 -12.94
C LYS A 78 -2.94 -2.56 -12.82
N ALA A 79 -1.75 -2.11 -13.21
CA ALA A 79 -0.52 -2.89 -13.07
C ALA A 79 -0.16 -3.12 -11.59
N SER A 80 -0.18 -2.05 -10.77
CA SER A 80 0.04 -2.14 -9.33
C SER A 80 -1.01 -3.04 -8.67
N GLY A 81 -2.29 -2.87 -9.00
CA GLY A 81 -3.36 -3.73 -8.47
C GLY A 81 -3.24 -5.20 -8.88
N LYS A 82 -2.84 -5.49 -10.12
CA LYS A 82 -2.62 -6.86 -10.58
C LYS A 82 -1.46 -7.53 -9.83
N ASP A 83 -0.35 -6.81 -9.68
CA ASP A 83 0.80 -7.26 -8.92
C ASP A 83 0.42 -7.53 -7.45
N LEU A 84 -0.24 -6.57 -6.80
CA LEU A 84 -0.75 -6.68 -5.43
C LEU A 84 -1.54 -7.96 -5.18
N MET A 85 -2.49 -8.27 -6.06
CA MET A 85 -3.32 -9.46 -5.93
C MET A 85 -2.52 -10.76 -6.07
N GLY A 86 -1.40 -10.73 -6.80
CA GLY A 86 -0.51 -11.86 -7.00
C GLY A 86 0.30 -12.22 -5.76
N PHE A 87 0.99 -11.25 -5.15
CA PHE A 87 1.90 -11.54 -4.02
C PHE A 87 1.26 -11.37 -2.64
N ALA A 88 0.26 -10.48 -2.50
CA ALA A 88 -0.26 -10.08 -1.19
C ALA A 88 -1.80 -10.08 -1.09
N GLY A 89 -2.52 -10.62 -2.08
CA GLY A 89 -3.99 -10.53 -2.13
C GLY A 89 -4.74 -11.07 -0.90
N LYS A 90 -4.17 -12.05 -0.17
CA LYS A 90 -4.73 -12.59 1.08
C LYS A 90 -4.30 -11.82 2.34
N LEU A 91 -3.27 -10.99 2.21
CA LEU A 91 -2.63 -10.28 3.32
C LEU A 91 -3.05 -8.80 3.39
N VAL A 92 -3.39 -8.22 2.24
CA VAL A 92 -3.70 -6.79 2.13
C VAL A 92 -5.15 -6.49 2.51
N THR A 93 -5.33 -5.42 3.27
CA THR A 93 -6.61 -4.74 3.46
C THR A 93 -6.51 -3.35 2.85
N MET A 94 -7.43 -3.03 1.93
CA MET A 94 -7.48 -1.74 1.23
C MET A 94 -8.60 -0.86 1.81
N MET A 95 -8.30 0.40 2.09
CA MET A 95 -9.26 1.38 2.61
C MET A 95 -9.06 2.73 1.93
N ILE A 96 -10.13 3.51 1.80
CA ILE A 96 -10.03 4.92 1.42
C ILE A 96 -10.26 5.75 2.68
N GLY A 97 -9.34 6.66 2.97
CA GLY A 97 -9.39 7.56 4.11
C GLY A 97 -9.43 9.01 3.67
N GLU A 98 -10.10 9.84 4.48
CA GLU A 98 -9.95 11.29 4.44
C GLU A 98 -9.10 11.70 5.65
N GLU A 99 -7.96 12.31 5.37
CA GLU A 99 -7.08 12.85 6.40
C GLU A 99 -7.63 14.18 6.91
N MET A 100 -7.90 14.23 8.21
CA MET A 100 -8.59 15.33 8.89
C MET A 100 -7.65 16.35 9.54
N LYS A 101 -6.39 15.99 9.78
CA LYS A 101 -5.37 16.81 10.46
C LYS A 101 -3.98 16.45 9.96
#